data_AF-A0A2V2UNF8-F1
#
_entry.id   AF-A0A2V2UNF8-F1
#
_cell.length_a   1.000
_cell.length_b   1.000
_cell.length_c   1.000
_cell.angle_alpha   90.00
_cell.angle_beta   90.00
_cell.angle_gamma   90.00
#
_symmetry.space_group_name_H-M   'P 1'
#
loop_
_entity.id
_entity.type
_entity.pdbx_description
1 polymer ?
#
loop_
_entity_poly.entity_id
_entity_poly.type
_entity_poly.pdbx_seq_one_letter_code
_entity_poly.pdbx_strand_id
1 'polypeptide(L)'
;MTDVLEFFVPIHARDLEDLEKTGVNQYHISEPCEFDIHPKQQLDDLTRIFDCLHREKSPTSLFSKPEIFTALFSYIKAIESPETNQTVTKHARHKICHEVSERLKKLLQICLTYFKKKTGGVVSDALLICLRSTVKMYVFILCNILLSSLPMPEDDENLSYSSQRSTRRRKRTRSEQDTGIGEDCSGVDQDGRELAITALIDVCSPDLFTLWGGKIEETMLNLILRMVLHMITQKSNVQNDAQSVSGALAVLLLRVCDHIMAHGSVEPRDFIMPMIELALKTEFASQFLTRFVSEAESGDISNDSTTNIVTVLVEGMAVAALHDVSGDAGAAKNMALFFSEVAKRCVSVTVRMADVIVQTIHSESYEIRKSVITCITEMVIQRYTGPMRSTDDEEEIKDKYLSEILFRIMDCNPFVRNHTIHMWERLVEARAIPKRFHLPVTNAILGRLEDRNHLVRDSALQVIACILRKNWFGHVLNSCLVRDKLEESRITAARMFDSDDMFRKGLDKLRSTCRPVEVETNVFFL
;
A
#
# COMPACT_ATOMS: atom_id res chain seq x y z
N MET A 1 -38.68 11.58 30.54
CA MET A 1 -37.73 10.84 29.71
C MET A 1 -36.39 11.41 30.04
N THR A 2 -35.55 10.70 30.79
CA THR A 2 -34.16 11.08 31.01
C THR A 2 -33.49 11.11 29.64
N ASP A 3 -33.02 12.27 29.21
CA ASP A 3 -32.29 12.42 27.96
C ASP A 3 -31.08 11.50 27.98
N VAL A 4 -31.11 10.46 27.14
CA VAL A 4 -29.99 9.52 27.02
C VAL A 4 -28.86 10.28 26.33
N LEU A 5 -27.81 10.60 27.09
CA LEU A 5 -26.66 11.34 26.59
C LEU A 5 -25.85 10.45 25.66
N GLU A 6 -25.76 10.82 24.39
CA GLU A 6 -25.03 10.06 23.40
C GLU A 6 -23.52 10.16 23.65
N PHE A 7 -22.81 9.03 23.52
CA PHE A 7 -21.35 9.02 23.58
C PHE A 7 -20.77 9.65 22.32
N PHE A 8 -19.78 10.52 22.49
CA PHE A 8 -18.98 11.08 21.41
C PHE A 8 -17.55 10.57 21.54
N VAL A 9 -16.84 10.46 20.43
CA VAL A 9 -15.42 10.09 20.45
C VAL A 9 -14.59 11.34 20.75
N PRO A 10 -13.92 11.43 21.91
CA PRO A 10 -13.14 12.61 22.28
C PRO A 10 -11.81 12.65 21.53
N ILE A 11 -11.18 13.83 21.47
CA ILE A 11 -9.85 14.01 20.88
C ILE A 11 -8.78 13.39 21.80
N HIS A 12 -8.87 13.71 23.10
CA HIS A 12 -8.09 13.09 24.17
C HIS A 12 -9.00 12.38 25.16
N ALA A 13 -8.58 11.24 25.70
CA ALA A 13 -9.36 10.46 26.65
C ALA A 13 -9.82 11.32 27.85
N ARG A 14 -8.91 12.12 28.40
CA ARG A 14 -9.20 13.05 29.52
C ARG A 14 -10.31 14.07 29.23
N ASP A 15 -10.62 14.36 27.97
CA ASP A 15 -11.66 15.32 27.64
C ASP A 15 -13.04 14.81 28.07
N LEU A 16 -13.24 13.49 28.23
CA LEU A 16 -14.50 12.93 28.75
C LEU A 16 -14.78 13.27 30.23
N GLU A 17 -13.76 13.67 30.98
CA GLU A 17 -13.90 14.13 32.38
C GLU A 17 -14.05 15.66 32.48
N ASP A 18 -13.93 16.37 31.34
CA ASP A 18 -13.97 17.82 31.27
C ASP A 18 -15.34 18.28 30.73
N LEU A 19 -16.20 18.75 31.65
CA LEU A 19 -17.54 19.25 31.34
C LEU A 19 -17.54 20.45 30.39
N GLU A 20 -16.48 21.27 30.39
CA GLU A 20 -16.38 22.43 29.49
C GLU A 20 -16.11 21.99 28.05
N LYS A 21 -15.37 20.89 27.85
CA LYS A 21 -15.07 20.34 26.53
C LYS A 21 -16.14 19.42 25.98
N THR A 22 -16.73 18.59 26.83
CA THR A 22 -17.81 17.65 26.46
C THR A 22 -19.13 18.37 26.21
N GLY A 23 -19.42 19.39 27.02
CA GLY A 23 -20.71 20.06 27.02
C GLY A 23 -21.81 19.25 27.72
N VAL A 24 -22.87 19.95 28.14
CA VAL A 24 -23.92 19.40 29.03
C VAL A 24 -24.81 18.33 28.36
N ASN A 25 -24.82 18.30 27.03
CA ASN A 25 -25.71 17.44 26.23
C ASN A 25 -25.01 16.18 25.69
N GLN A 26 -23.78 15.90 26.11
CA GLN A 26 -23.02 14.73 25.69
C GLN A 26 -22.66 13.85 26.88
N TYR A 27 -22.39 12.57 26.60
CA TYR A 27 -21.91 11.66 27.62
C TYR A 27 -20.60 12.19 28.22
N HIS A 28 -20.53 12.26 29.54
CA HIS A 28 -19.34 12.65 30.28
C HIS A 28 -19.17 11.74 31.49
N ILE A 29 -17.95 11.66 31.98
CA ILE A 29 -17.60 10.92 33.19
C ILE A 29 -17.52 11.92 34.34
N SER A 30 -18.44 11.79 35.30
CA SER A 30 -18.58 12.76 36.40
C SER A 30 -17.50 12.62 37.48
N GLU A 31 -16.98 11.41 37.68
CA GLU A 31 -15.91 11.13 38.65
C GLU A 31 -14.58 10.87 37.93
N PRO A 32 -13.50 11.62 38.23
CA PRO A 32 -12.20 11.40 37.63
C PRO A 32 -11.72 9.96 37.84
N CYS A 33 -11.39 9.28 36.76
CA CYS A 33 -10.87 7.92 36.78
C CYS A 33 -9.34 7.98 36.89
N GLU A 34 -8.79 7.63 38.05
CA GLU A 34 -7.35 7.45 38.23
C GLU A 34 -6.94 6.01 37.96
N PHE A 35 -5.71 5.82 37.44
CA PHE A 35 -5.14 4.50 37.20
C PHE A 35 -4.15 4.17 38.31
N ASP A 36 -4.58 3.34 39.26
CA ASP A 36 -3.76 2.84 40.38
C ASP A 36 -3.92 1.32 40.54
N ILE A 37 -3.75 0.58 39.43
CA ILE A 37 -3.87 -0.88 39.42
C ILE A 37 -2.47 -1.49 39.31
N HIS A 38 -2.09 -2.24 40.34
CA HIS A 38 -0.79 -2.91 40.38
C HIS A 38 -0.63 -3.87 39.18
N PRO A 39 0.53 -3.90 38.49
CA PRO A 39 0.74 -4.69 37.27
C PRO A 39 0.32 -6.16 37.35
N LYS A 40 0.51 -6.79 38.52
CA LYS A 40 0.13 -8.20 38.77
C LYS A 40 -1.39 -8.44 38.89
N GLN A 41 -2.17 -7.41 39.20
CA GLN A 41 -3.62 -7.51 39.41
C GLN A 41 -4.41 -7.20 38.14
N GLN A 42 -3.83 -6.44 37.21
CA GLN A 42 -4.51 -5.96 36.00
C GLN A 42 -5.22 -7.07 35.22
N LEU A 43 -4.57 -8.22 35.01
CA LEU A 43 -5.15 -9.31 34.24
C LEU A 43 -6.36 -9.96 34.96
N ASP A 44 -6.28 -10.14 36.28
CA ASP A 44 -7.35 -10.73 37.08
C ASP A 44 -8.56 -9.78 37.20
N ASP A 45 -8.29 -8.48 37.33
CA ASP A 45 -9.31 -7.44 37.34
C ASP A 45 -10.02 -7.35 35.99
N LEU A 46 -9.26 -7.29 34.89
CA LEU A 46 -9.82 -7.29 33.53
C LEU A 46 -10.63 -8.57 33.25
N THR A 47 -10.15 -9.73 33.70
CA THR A 47 -10.90 -10.99 33.56
C THR A 47 -12.25 -10.91 34.26
N ARG A 48 -12.30 -10.38 35.50
CA ARG A 48 -13.56 -10.17 36.22
C ARG A 48 -14.48 -9.18 35.51
N ILE A 49 -13.95 -8.07 35.01
CA ILE A 49 -14.71 -7.05 34.26
C ILE A 49 -15.33 -7.66 33.01
N PHE A 50 -14.54 -8.38 32.21
CA PHE A 50 -15.05 -9.01 30.99
C PHE A 50 -16.02 -10.15 31.30
N ASP A 51 -15.80 -10.96 32.34
CA ASP A 51 -16.75 -11.99 32.78
C ASP A 51 -18.10 -11.39 33.18
N CYS A 52 -18.08 -10.27 33.91
CA CYS A 52 -19.30 -9.50 34.22
C CYS A 52 -19.99 -9.07 32.92
N LEU A 53 -19.26 -8.47 31.97
CA LEU A 53 -19.79 -8.07 30.68
C LEU A 53 -20.28 -9.27 29.84
N HIS A 54 -19.76 -10.49 30.03
CA HIS A 54 -20.21 -11.72 29.34
C HIS A 54 -21.53 -12.23 29.87
N ARG A 55 -21.79 -12.04 31.17
CA ARG A 55 -23.04 -12.48 31.81
C ARG A 55 -24.21 -11.56 31.48
N GLU A 56 -23.94 -10.34 31.03
CA GLU A 56 -24.97 -9.40 30.64
C GLU A 56 -25.72 -9.85 29.37
N LYS A 57 -27.05 -9.80 29.44
CA LYS A 57 -27.91 -10.14 28.29
C LYS A 57 -28.03 -8.99 27.29
N SER A 58 -27.87 -7.75 27.74
CA SER A 58 -28.01 -6.58 26.87
C SER A 58 -26.74 -6.38 26.03
N PRO A 59 -26.84 -6.23 24.71
CA PRO A 59 -25.69 -5.92 23.87
C PRO A 59 -25.13 -4.51 24.12
N THR A 60 -25.90 -3.61 24.75
CA THR A 60 -25.49 -2.24 25.07
C THR A 60 -24.95 -2.08 26.49
N SER A 61 -24.56 -3.19 27.14
CA SER A 61 -24.20 -3.17 28.56
C SER A 61 -22.98 -2.33 28.89
N LEU A 62 -22.03 -2.18 27.96
CA LEU A 62 -20.90 -1.28 28.15
C LEU A 62 -21.36 0.17 28.33
N PHE A 63 -22.35 0.62 27.55
CA PHE A 63 -22.94 1.95 27.67
C PHE A 63 -23.91 2.07 28.86
N SER A 64 -24.70 1.02 29.10
CA SER A 64 -25.78 1.05 30.10
C SER A 64 -25.30 0.88 31.54
N LYS A 65 -24.06 0.40 31.74
CA LYS A 65 -23.41 0.21 33.04
C LYS A 65 -22.11 1.01 33.09
N PRO A 66 -22.16 2.28 33.53
CA PRO A 66 -21.02 3.18 33.53
C PRO A 66 -19.80 2.60 34.25
N GLU A 67 -19.99 1.77 35.28
CA GLU A 67 -18.90 1.19 36.08
C GLU A 67 -17.98 0.28 35.26
N ILE A 68 -18.53 -0.39 34.24
CA ILE A 68 -17.74 -1.25 33.35
C ILE A 68 -16.92 -0.38 32.40
N PHE A 69 -17.54 0.66 31.84
CA PHE A 69 -16.85 1.56 30.92
C PHE A 69 -15.77 2.39 31.63
N THR A 70 -16.06 2.96 32.79
CA THR A 70 -15.09 3.75 33.58
C THR A 70 -13.87 2.92 33.97
N ALA A 71 -14.06 1.64 34.31
CA ALA A 71 -12.98 0.72 34.59
C ALA A 71 -12.07 0.46 33.37
N LEU A 72 -12.63 0.33 32.15
CA LEU A 72 -11.82 0.21 30.92
C LEU A 72 -11.22 1.55 30.49
N PHE A 73 -11.93 2.65 30.73
CA PHE A 73 -11.51 4.00 30.42
C PHE A 73 -10.27 4.42 31.22
N SER A 74 -10.15 4.00 32.49
CA SER A 74 -8.94 4.27 33.29
C SER A 74 -7.67 3.69 32.66
N TYR A 75 -7.76 2.49 32.05
CA TYR A 75 -6.66 1.92 31.25
C TYR A 75 -6.35 2.77 30.02
N ILE A 76 -7.37 3.24 29.29
CA ILE A 76 -7.16 4.08 28.11
C ILE A 76 -6.50 5.41 28.47
N LYS A 77 -6.93 6.06 29.55
CA LYS A 77 -6.32 7.28 30.08
C LYS A 77 -4.87 7.05 30.50
N ALA A 78 -4.57 5.90 31.12
CA ALA A 78 -3.21 5.53 31.47
C ALA A 78 -2.33 5.28 30.24
N ILE A 79 -2.89 4.68 29.18
CA ILE A 79 -2.18 4.42 27.93
C ILE A 79 -1.84 5.71 27.18
N GLU A 80 -2.75 6.70 27.17
CA GLU A 80 -2.51 7.98 26.49
C GLU A 80 -1.49 8.85 27.23
N SER A 81 -1.39 8.71 28.56
CA SER A 81 -0.44 9.49 29.38
C SER A 81 0.98 8.92 29.31
N PRO A 82 2.01 9.71 28.93
CA PRO A 82 3.39 9.24 28.88
C PRO A 82 3.93 8.68 30.20
N GLU A 83 3.45 9.20 31.34
CA GLU A 83 3.91 8.83 32.68
C GLU A 83 3.38 7.46 33.11
N THR A 84 2.12 7.15 32.81
CA THR A 84 1.45 5.94 33.27
C THR A 84 1.36 4.87 32.18
N ASN A 85 1.67 5.17 30.92
CA ASN A 85 1.63 4.21 29.82
C ASN A 85 2.49 2.96 30.12
N GLN A 86 3.66 3.14 30.74
CA GLN A 86 4.55 2.02 31.11
C GLN A 86 3.98 1.09 32.18
N THR A 87 3.02 1.58 32.98
CA THR A 87 2.41 0.80 34.06
C THR A 87 1.36 -0.20 33.54
N VAL A 88 0.79 0.05 32.35
CA VAL A 88 -0.19 -0.85 31.72
C VAL A 88 0.54 -2.00 31.02
N THR A 89 0.34 -3.20 31.55
CA THR A 89 1.06 -4.41 31.13
C THR A 89 0.71 -4.85 29.71
N LYS A 90 1.63 -5.57 29.05
CA LYS A 90 1.37 -6.23 27.75
C LYS A 90 0.14 -7.15 27.81
N HIS A 91 0.00 -7.95 28.86
CA HIS A 91 -1.15 -8.83 29.03
C HIS A 91 -2.47 -8.07 29.16
N ALA A 92 -2.48 -6.92 29.83
CA ALA A 92 -3.67 -6.06 29.90
C ALA A 92 -4.07 -5.55 28.51
N ARG A 93 -3.12 -5.03 27.72
CA ARG A 93 -3.38 -4.55 26.34
C ARG A 93 -3.90 -5.66 25.45
N HIS A 94 -3.23 -6.81 25.47
CA HIS A 94 -3.63 -8.00 24.73
C HIS A 94 -5.05 -8.44 25.08
N LYS A 95 -5.36 -8.57 26.37
CA LYS A 95 -6.69 -8.96 26.86
C LYS A 95 -7.77 -7.96 26.44
N ILE A 96 -7.53 -6.66 26.62
CA ILE A 96 -8.47 -5.60 26.22
C ILE A 96 -8.71 -5.66 24.71
N CYS A 97 -7.64 -5.76 23.90
CA CYS A 97 -7.75 -5.79 22.45
C CYS A 97 -8.61 -6.95 21.96
N HIS A 98 -8.32 -8.18 22.40
CA HIS A 98 -9.05 -9.38 21.99
C HIS A 98 -10.53 -9.34 22.41
N GLU A 99 -10.78 -9.11 23.71
CA GLU A 99 -12.14 -9.15 24.26
C GLU A 99 -13.03 -8.05 23.68
N VAL A 100 -12.49 -6.83 23.57
CA VAL A 100 -13.24 -5.72 22.99
C VAL A 100 -13.53 -5.97 21.51
N SER A 101 -12.56 -6.51 20.76
CA SER A 101 -12.76 -6.79 19.33
C SER A 101 -13.83 -7.86 19.11
N GLU A 102 -13.81 -8.95 19.88
CA GLU A 102 -14.86 -9.97 19.82
C GLU A 102 -16.24 -9.40 20.16
N ARG A 103 -16.31 -8.55 21.19
CA ARG A 103 -17.59 -7.95 21.60
C ARG A 103 -18.11 -6.94 20.61
N LEU A 104 -17.23 -6.16 20.00
CA LEU A 104 -17.60 -5.29 18.90
C LEU A 104 -18.18 -6.11 17.75
N LYS A 105 -17.50 -7.16 17.27
CA LYS A 105 -18.03 -8.03 16.21
C LYS A 105 -19.40 -8.63 16.56
N LYS A 106 -19.56 -9.16 17.76
CA LYS A 106 -20.84 -9.70 18.25
C LYS A 106 -21.94 -8.62 18.25
N LEU A 107 -21.63 -7.41 18.73
CA LEU A 107 -22.56 -6.28 18.73
C LEU A 107 -22.96 -5.88 17.30
N LEU A 108 -22.00 -5.75 16.39
CA LEU A 108 -22.27 -5.39 14.99
C LEU A 108 -23.15 -6.44 14.31
N GLN A 109 -22.91 -7.73 14.54
CA GLN A 109 -23.76 -8.80 14.03
C GLN A 109 -25.20 -8.73 14.58
N ILE A 110 -25.37 -8.37 15.85
CA ILE A 110 -26.68 -8.15 16.46
C ILE A 110 -27.37 -6.95 15.80
N CYS A 111 -26.67 -5.83 15.62
CA CYS A 111 -27.17 -4.64 14.92
C CYS A 111 -27.64 -5.00 13.50
N LEU A 112 -26.81 -5.66 12.71
CA LEU A 112 -27.14 -6.09 11.36
C LEU A 112 -28.39 -6.99 11.33
N THR A 113 -28.46 -7.95 12.24
CA THR A 113 -29.62 -8.86 12.33
C THR A 113 -30.89 -8.10 12.74
N TYR A 114 -30.77 -7.13 13.64
CA TYR A 114 -31.88 -6.29 14.08
C TYR A 114 -32.41 -5.43 12.93
N PHE A 115 -31.52 -4.73 12.21
CA PHE A 115 -31.91 -3.86 11.10
C PHE A 115 -32.50 -4.64 9.92
N LYS A 116 -31.94 -5.82 9.59
CA LYS A 116 -32.50 -6.71 8.54
C LYS A 116 -33.92 -7.18 8.85
N LYS A 117 -34.26 -7.41 10.12
CA LYS A 117 -35.61 -7.84 10.55
C LYS A 117 -36.62 -6.71 10.59
N LYS A 118 -36.18 -5.46 10.69
CA LYS A 118 -37.03 -4.30 10.96
C LYS A 118 -37.19 -3.33 9.78
N THR A 119 -36.93 -3.79 8.55
CA THR A 119 -36.99 -3.06 7.26
C THR A 119 -38.37 -2.45 6.89
N GLY A 120 -39.25 -2.21 7.86
CA GLY A 120 -40.53 -1.50 7.72
C GLY A 120 -41.12 -0.95 9.02
N GLY A 121 -40.37 -0.90 10.14
CA GLY A 121 -40.89 -0.41 11.44
C GLY A 121 -39.97 0.62 12.09
N VAL A 122 -40.55 1.65 12.71
CA VAL A 122 -39.81 2.74 13.40
C VAL A 122 -38.88 2.14 14.47
N VAL A 123 -37.58 2.42 14.37
CA VAL A 123 -36.59 2.07 15.42
C VAL A 123 -36.76 3.06 16.57
N SER A 124 -36.69 2.58 17.81
CA SER A 124 -36.73 3.49 18.97
C SER A 124 -35.45 4.32 18.98
N ASP A 125 -35.57 5.64 18.91
CA ASP A 125 -34.43 6.56 18.89
C ASP A 125 -33.49 6.35 20.09
N ALA A 126 -34.05 6.11 21.28
CA ALA A 126 -33.28 5.82 22.48
C ALA A 126 -32.44 4.54 22.35
N LEU A 127 -32.97 3.49 21.72
CA LEU A 127 -32.21 2.25 21.49
C LEU A 127 -31.08 2.47 20.47
N LEU A 128 -31.35 3.26 19.42
CA LEU A 128 -30.36 3.60 18.40
C LEU A 128 -29.18 4.36 19.01
N ILE A 129 -29.47 5.34 19.88
CA ILE A 129 -28.46 6.10 20.64
C ILE A 129 -27.62 5.16 21.50
N CYS A 130 -28.25 4.24 22.25
CA CYS A 130 -27.53 3.27 23.08
C CYS A 130 -26.62 2.35 22.24
N LEU A 131 -27.11 1.83 21.11
CA LEU A 131 -26.31 0.97 20.21
C LEU A 131 -25.14 1.74 19.62
N ARG A 132 -25.38 2.95 19.08
CA ARG A 132 -24.34 3.80 18.49
C ARG A 132 -23.28 4.19 19.51
N SER A 133 -23.71 4.59 20.70
CA SER A 133 -22.81 4.93 21.81
C SER A 133 -21.96 3.74 22.24
N THR A 134 -22.54 2.54 22.32
CA THR A 134 -21.81 1.31 22.65
C THR A 134 -20.76 1.00 21.58
N VAL A 135 -21.09 1.12 20.30
CA VAL A 135 -20.13 0.92 19.20
C VAL A 135 -18.99 1.95 19.30
N LYS A 136 -19.30 3.22 19.48
CA LYS A 136 -18.30 4.29 19.60
C LYS A 136 -17.37 4.08 20.80
N MET A 137 -17.88 3.62 21.94
CA MET A 137 -17.05 3.28 23.10
C MET A 137 -16.05 2.15 22.78
N TYR A 138 -16.49 1.09 22.11
CA TYR A 138 -15.58 0.02 21.67
C TYR A 138 -14.55 0.50 20.64
N VAL A 139 -14.97 1.29 19.65
CA VAL A 139 -14.05 1.90 18.66
C VAL A 139 -13.01 2.77 19.35
N PHE A 140 -13.43 3.61 20.30
CA PHE A 140 -12.55 4.46 21.09
C PHE A 140 -11.51 3.65 21.87
N ILE A 141 -11.92 2.58 22.55
CA ILE A 141 -11.02 1.69 23.30
C ILE A 141 -10.02 1.01 22.34
N LEU A 142 -10.49 0.39 21.25
CA LEU A 142 -9.61 -0.32 20.31
C LEU A 142 -8.60 0.61 19.65
N CYS A 143 -9.04 1.78 19.18
CA CYS A 143 -8.14 2.71 18.50
C CYS A 143 -7.05 3.21 19.44
N ASN A 144 -7.35 3.50 20.71
CA ASN A 144 -6.34 3.93 21.67
C ASN A 144 -5.37 2.81 22.07
N ILE A 145 -5.83 1.55 22.13
CA ILE A 145 -4.95 0.39 22.33
C ILE A 145 -3.99 0.25 21.16
N LEU A 146 -4.47 0.32 19.91
CA LEU A 146 -3.65 0.17 18.71
C LEU A 146 -2.76 1.39 18.41
N LEU A 147 -3.17 2.58 18.85
CA LEU A 147 -2.33 3.80 18.84
C LEU A 147 -1.17 3.72 19.83
N SER A 148 -1.26 2.86 20.82
CA SER A 148 -0.25 2.79 21.86
C SER A 148 1.01 2.05 21.40
N SER A 149 2.16 2.56 21.84
CA SER A 149 3.44 1.89 21.73
C SER A 149 4.10 1.87 23.11
N LEU A 150 4.60 0.71 23.53
CA LEU A 150 5.47 0.59 24.69
C LEU A 150 6.83 1.21 24.35
N PRO A 151 7.40 2.07 25.21
CA PRO A 151 8.75 2.54 25.04
C PRO A 151 9.70 1.35 24.93
N MET A 152 10.55 1.36 23.90
CA MET A 152 11.67 0.42 23.86
C MET A 152 12.57 0.71 25.05
N PRO A 153 13.07 -0.31 25.78
CA PRO A 153 14.25 -0.08 26.59
C PRO A 153 15.35 0.43 25.65
N GLU A 154 16.00 1.55 26.01
CA GLU A 154 17.15 2.10 25.28
C GLU A 154 18.24 1.03 25.21
N ASP A 155 18.29 0.26 24.12
CA ASP A 155 19.46 -0.55 23.79
C ASP A 155 20.46 0.40 23.13
N ASP A 156 21.54 0.73 23.87
CA ASP A 156 22.73 1.49 23.48
C ASP A 156 22.86 1.75 21.96
N GLU A 157 22.40 2.92 21.50
CA GLU A 157 22.82 3.50 20.22
C GLU A 157 24.28 3.94 20.34
N ASN A 158 25.21 2.98 20.41
CA ASN A 158 26.64 3.20 20.22
C ASN A 158 27.34 1.87 19.98
N LEU A 159 27.39 1.41 18.72
CA LEU A 159 28.58 0.78 18.16
C LEU A 159 28.47 0.63 16.64
N SER A 160 29.01 1.65 15.97
CA SER A 160 29.49 1.65 14.60
C SER A 160 30.38 0.44 14.26
N TYR A 161 30.18 -0.08 13.04
CA TYR A 161 31.15 -0.78 12.18
C TYR A 161 32.46 -1.28 12.83
N SER A 162 32.53 -2.59 13.10
CA SER A 162 33.77 -3.36 12.87
C SER A 162 33.51 -4.86 12.84
N SER A 163 34.36 -5.52 12.07
CA SER A 163 34.35 -6.89 11.59
C SER A 163 34.52 -8.00 12.64
N GLN A 164 33.91 -9.15 12.29
CA GLN A 164 34.39 -10.53 12.48
C GLN A 164 34.52 -11.16 13.88
N ARG A 165 33.95 -12.37 13.91
CA ARG A 165 34.33 -13.62 14.60
C ARG A 165 33.57 -14.03 15.87
N SER A 166 33.11 -15.27 15.76
CA SER A 166 32.50 -16.18 16.71
C SER A 166 33.00 -16.07 18.16
N THR A 167 32.08 -16.15 19.10
CA THR A 167 32.14 -17.14 20.19
C THR A 167 30.77 -17.31 20.84
N ARG A 168 30.33 -18.58 20.91
CA ARG A 168 29.14 -19.02 21.64
C ARG A 168 29.27 -18.67 23.13
N ARG A 169 28.29 -17.96 23.70
CA ARG A 169 27.98 -18.03 25.14
C ARG A 169 26.47 -18.17 25.35
N ARG A 170 26.10 -19.33 25.92
CA ARG A 170 24.77 -19.69 26.43
C ARG A 170 24.25 -18.60 27.38
N LYS A 171 23.03 -18.12 27.15
CA LYS A 171 22.22 -17.40 28.16
C LYS A 171 20.98 -18.24 28.47
N ARG A 172 20.73 -18.38 29.78
CA ARG A 172 19.78 -19.26 30.45
C ARG A 172 18.35 -19.13 29.92
N THR A 173 17.67 -20.29 29.86
CA THR A 173 16.24 -20.51 29.70
C THR A 173 15.44 -19.65 30.68
N ARG A 174 14.66 -18.72 30.13
CA ARG A 174 13.55 -18.04 30.78
C ARG A 174 12.28 -18.79 30.32
N SER A 175 11.33 -19.00 31.24
CA SER A 175 10.20 -19.93 31.09
C SER A 175 9.41 -19.78 29.79
N GLU A 176 9.09 -20.91 29.17
CA GLU A 176 8.39 -21.10 27.88
C GLU A 176 6.92 -20.61 27.85
N GLN A 177 6.46 -19.83 28.83
CA GLN A 177 5.12 -19.22 28.84
C GLN A 177 5.11 -17.71 28.52
N ASP A 178 6.29 -17.08 28.41
CA ASP A 178 6.44 -15.63 28.21
C ASP A 178 6.88 -15.28 26.76
N THR A 179 6.96 -16.29 25.88
CA THR A 179 7.44 -16.16 24.50
C THR A 179 6.25 -16.30 23.54
N GLY A 180 5.62 -15.18 23.15
CA GLY A 180 4.66 -15.20 22.05
C GLY A 180 3.70 -14.01 21.93
N ILE A 181 3.44 -13.25 23.01
CA ILE A 181 2.51 -12.11 22.95
C ILE A 181 3.26 -10.83 22.59
N GLY A 182 2.99 -10.28 21.40
CA GLY A 182 3.47 -8.95 20.99
C GLY A 182 4.95 -8.75 21.30
N GLU A 183 5.82 -9.51 20.62
CA GLU A 183 7.29 -9.36 20.73
C GLU A 183 7.75 -7.94 20.37
N ASP A 184 6.89 -7.17 19.68
CA ASP A 184 7.05 -5.75 19.40
C ASP A 184 6.55 -4.83 20.54
N CYS A 185 6.62 -3.52 20.31
CA CYS A 185 6.18 -2.49 21.25
C CYS A 185 4.65 -2.44 21.44
N SER A 186 3.86 -3.12 20.61
CA SER A 186 2.40 -2.94 20.61
C SER A 186 1.73 -3.57 21.85
N GLY A 187 2.35 -4.62 22.40
CA GLY A 187 1.74 -5.43 23.46
C GLY A 187 0.54 -6.27 22.98
N VAL A 188 0.33 -6.41 21.67
CA VAL A 188 -0.72 -7.22 21.06
C VAL A 188 -0.12 -8.14 19.99
N ASP A 189 -0.58 -9.39 19.92
CA ASP A 189 -0.19 -10.34 18.87
C ASP A 189 -0.80 -9.97 17.49
N GLN A 190 -0.41 -10.69 16.45
CA GLN A 190 -0.92 -10.44 15.09
C GLN A 190 -2.43 -10.74 14.99
N ASP A 191 -2.87 -11.85 15.59
CA ASP A 191 -4.28 -12.27 15.57
C ASP A 191 -5.19 -11.23 16.25
N GLY A 192 -4.77 -10.66 17.39
CA GLY A 192 -5.52 -9.62 18.08
C GLY A 192 -5.62 -8.33 17.28
N ARG A 193 -4.54 -7.95 16.58
CA ARG A 193 -4.53 -6.80 15.66
C ARG A 193 -5.46 -7.03 14.47
N GLU A 194 -5.35 -8.18 13.81
CA GLU A 194 -6.21 -8.52 12.68
C GLU A 194 -7.68 -8.55 13.08
N LEU A 195 -8.00 -9.15 14.24
CA LEU A 195 -9.35 -9.21 14.78
C LEU A 195 -9.92 -7.80 15.02
N ALA A 196 -9.13 -6.91 15.63
CA ALA A 196 -9.50 -5.54 15.91
C ALA A 196 -9.74 -4.74 14.62
N ILE A 197 -8.79 -4.80 13.68
CA ILE A 197 -8.91 -4.09 12.39
C ILE A 197 -10.13 -4.59 11.62
N THR A 198 -10.35 -5.91 11.57
CA THR A 198 -11.53 -6.48 10.90
C THR A 198 -12.84 -6.02 11.56
N ALA A 199 -12.88 -5.93 12.89
CA ALA A 199 -14.04 -5.39 13.59
C ALA A 199 -14.28 -3.91 13.20
N LEU A 200 -13.23 -3.11 13.02
CA LEU A 200 -13.32 -1.73 12.57
C LEU A 200 -13.73 -1.61 11.08
N ILE A 201 -13.35 -2.57 10.23
CA ILE A 201 -13.88 -2.67 8.85
C ILE A 201 -15.39 -2.88 8.91
N ASP A 202 -15.86 -3.80 9.75
CA ASP A 202 -17.29 -4.08 9.93
C ASP A 202 -18.05 -2.83 10.42
N VAL A 203 -17.46 -2.00 11.30
CA VAL A 203 -18.02 -0.70 11.74
C VAL A 203 -18.26 0.24 10.56
N CYS A 204 -17.35 0.23 9.59
CA CYS A 204 -17.41 1.06 8.39
C CYS A 204 -18.24 0.43 7.25
N SER A 205 -18.91 -0.69 7.50
CA SER A 205 -19.72 -1.37 6.49
C SER A 205 -20.94 -0.54 6.08
N PRO A 206 -21.28 -0.49 4.77
CA PRO A 206 -22.49 0.18 4.29
C PRO A 206 -23.77 -0.43 4.89
N ASP A 207 -23.74 -1.70 5.32
CA ASP A 207 -24.90 -2.36 5.94
C ASP A 207 -25.30 -1.74 7.29
N LEU A 208 -24.41 -0.96 7.92
CA LEU A 208 -24.66 -0.26 9.17
C LEU A 208 -25.11 1.19 8.98
N PHE A 209 -25.42 1.63 7.76
CA PHE A 209 -25.87 3.01 7.47
C PHE A 209 -27.01 3.48 8.40
N THR A 210 -27.96 2.60 8.71
CA THR A 210 -29.09 2.89 9.62
C THR A 210 -28.66 3.14 11.06
N LEU A 211 -27.58 2.53 11.53
CA LEU A 211 -27.02 2.77 12.87
C LEU A 211 -26.57 4.23 13.02
N TRP A 212 -25.92 4.74 11.98
CA TRP A 212 -25.32 6.07 11.95
C TRP A 212 -26.33 7.19 11.68
N GLY A 213 -27.50 6.86 11.14
CA GLY A 213 -28.50 7.87 10.78
C GLY A 213 -28.05 8.77 9.62
N GLY A 214 -27.12 8.29 8.79
CA GLY A 214 -26.53 9.05 7.69
C GLY A 214 -25.04 8.75 7.54
N LYS A 215 -24.19 9.53 8.20
CA LYS A 215 -22.73 9.41 8.09
C LYS A 215 -22.10 9.10 9.44
N ILE A 216 -20.96 8.41 9.41
CA ILE A 216 -20.12 8.22 10.59
C ILE A 216 -19.58 9.57 11.05
N GLU A 217 -19.50 9.83 12.36
CA GLU A 217 -18.96 11.09 12.88
C GLU A 217 -17.49 11.31 12.48
N GLU A 218 -17.16 12.55 12.09
CA GLU A 218 -15.80 12.92 11.66
C GLU A 218 -14.76 12.67 12.76
N THR A 219 -15.10 12.91 14.03
CA THR A 219 -14.20 12.63 15.16
C THR A 219 -13.84 11.15 15.27
N MET A 220 -14.78 10.25 14.99
CA MET A 220 -14.53 8.81 14.97
C MET A 220 -13.68 8.42 13.77
N LEU A 221 -13.97 8.94 12.57
CA LEU A 221 -13.17 8.68 11.37
C LEU A 221 -11.73 9.18 11.55
N ASN A 222 -11.55 10.36 12.13
CA ASN A 222 -10.23 10.94 12.41
C ASN A 222 -9.44 10.11 13.42
N LEU A 223 -10.10 9.56 14.46
CA LEU A 223 -9.45 8.65 15.40
C LEU A 223 -8.97 7.37 14.70
N ILE A 224 -9.81 6.76 13.85
CA ILE A 224 -9.46 5.57 13.09
C ILE A 224 -8.32 5.89 12.11
N LEU A 225 -8.39 7.00 11.38
CA LEU A 225 -7.34 7.42 10.44
C LEU A 225 -6.01 7.63 11.17
N ARG A 226 -6.00 8.34 12.30
CA ARG A 226 -4.80 8.53 13.13
C ARG A 226 -4.21 7.20 13.57
N MET A 227 -5.05 6.26 14.00
CA MET A 227 -4.65 4.91 14.38
C MET A 227 -4.03 4.15 13.20
N VAL A 228 -4.67 4.18 12.04
CA VAL A 228 -4.16 3.51 10.83
C VAL A 228 -2.81 4.08 10.43
N LEU A 229 -2.68 5.41 10.36
CA LEU A 229 -1.41 6.07 10.03
C LEU A 229 -0.30 5.70 11.01
N HIS A 230 -0.60 5.64 12.31
CA HIS A 230 0.35 5.16 13.32
C HIS A 230 0.75 3.70 13.10
N MET A 231 -0.21 2.80 12.84
CA MET A 231 0.06 1.39 12.61
C MET A 231 0.95 1.16 11.37
N ILE A 232 0.80 1.97 10.31
CA ILE A 232 1.65 1.93 9.12
C ILE A 232 3.11 2.27 9.46
N THR A 233 3.34 3.11 10.48
CA THR A 233 4.71 3.46 10.93
C THR A 233 5.46 2.28 11.59
N GLN A 234 4.76 1.19 11.88
CA GLN A 234 5.32 0.04 12.57
C GLN A 234 5.57 -1.11 11.59
N LYS A 235 6.85 -1.47 11.43
CA LYS A 235 7.28 -2.58 10.56
C LYS A 235 6.53 -3.89 10.81
N SER A 236 6.17 -4.18 12.07
CA SER A 236 5.46 -5.41 12.46
C SER A 236 4.03 -5.51 11.93
N ASN A 237 3.42 -4.42 11.45
CA ASN A 237 2.08 -4.44 10.85
C ASN A 237 2.11 -4.57 9.32
N VAL A 238 3.28 -4.42 8.69
CA VAL A 238 3.39 -4.27 7.23
C VAL A 238 4.27 -5.33 6.59
N GLN A 239 5.43 -5.63 7.19
CA GLN A 239 6.42 -6.56 6.66
C GLN A 239 6.32 -7.95 7.30
N ASN A 240 7.08 -8.90 6.76
CA ASN A 240 7.16 -10.29 7.24
C ASN A 240 5.80 -11.01 7.14
N ASP A 241 5.48 -11.84 8.14
CA ASP A 241 4.28 -12.67 8.24
C ASP A 241 2.99 -11.87 8.49
N ALA A 242 3.06 -10.53 8.58
CA ALA A 242 1.92 -9.65 8.84
C ALA A 242 1.04 -9.37 7.59
N GLN A 243 0.97 -10.30 6.63
CA GLN A 243 0.21 -10.09 5.39
C GLN A 243 -1.30 -9.90 5.65
N SER A 244 -1.84 -10.62 6.64
CA SER A 244 -3.25 -10.51 7.02
C SER A 244 -3.57 -9.16 7.66
N VAL A 245 -2.79 -8.74 8.67
CA VAL A 245 -2.88 -7.42 9.31
C VAL A 245 -2.71 -6.30 8.30
N SER A 246 -1.67 -6.35 7.46
CA SER A 246 -1.41 -5.35 6.43
C SER A 246 -2.55 -5.25 5.42
N GLY A 247 -3.15 -6.39 5.04
CA GLY A 247 -4.33 -6.44 4.17
C GLY A 247 -5.56 -5.81 4.81
N ALA A 248 -5.91 -6.25 6.02
CA ALA A 248 -7.03 -5.69 6.77
C ALA A 248 -6.84 -4.18 6.99
N LEU A 249 -5.63 -3.72 7.26
CA LEU A 249 -5.32 -2.31 7.47
C LEU A 249 -5.53 -1.47 6.19
N ALA A 250 -5.13 -2.00 5.03
CA ALA A 250 -5.39 -1.38 3.73
C ALA A 250 -6.90 -1.28 3.43
N VAL A 251 -7.66 -2.35 3.67
CA VAL A 251 -9.13 -2.36 3.50
C VAL A 251 -9.79 -1.36 4.44
N LEU A 252 -9.40 -1.31 5.71
CA LEU A 252 -9.91 -0.33 6.67
C LEU A 252 -9.64 1.10 6.19
N LEU A 253 -8.42 1.38 5.74
CA LEU A 253 -8.06 2.70 5.24
C LEU A 253 -8.93 3.11 4.05
N LEU A 254 -9.14 2.21 3.08
CA LEU A 254 -10.01 2.48 1.93
C LEU A 254 -11.44 2.84 2.36
N ARG A 255 -12.01 2.09 3.33
CA ARG A 255 -13.35 2.37 3.87
C ARG A 255 -13.40 3.72 4.59
N VAL A 256 -12.39 4.04 5.38
CA VAL A 256 -12.31 5.33 6.09
C VAL A 256 -12.20 6.48 5.08
N CYS A 257 -11.36 6.36 4.05
CA CYS A 257 -11.25 7.35 2.99
C CYS A 257 -12.60 7.56 2.27
N ASP A 258 -13.33 6.49 1.96
CA ASP A 258 -14.66 6.58 1.33
C ASP A 258 -15.65 7.35 2.20
N HIS A 259 -15.71 7.07 3.51
CA HIS A 259 -16.56 7.81 4.45
C HIS A 259 -16.14 9.28 4.60
N ILE A 260 -14.84 9.59 4.65
CA ILE A 260 -14.34 10.97 4.72
C ILE A 260 -14.71 11.73 3.44
N MET A 261 -14.53 11.13 2.27
CA MET A 261 -14.93 11.74 0.99
C MET A 261 -16.45 11.96 0.92
N ALA A 262 -17.24 11.02 1.46
CA ALA A 262 -18.69 11.16 1.52
C ALA A 262 -19.13 12.35 2.39
N HIS A 263 -18.33 12.79 3.38
CA HIS A 263 -18.60 14.04 4.12
C HIS A 263 -18.44 15.28 3.24
N GLY A 264 -17.43 15.30 2.38
CA GLY A 264 -17.12 16.42 1.50
C GLY A 264 -16.49 17.62 2.22
N SER A 265 -16.04 17.45 3.46
CA SER A 265 -15.42 18.50 4.28
C SER A 265 -13.92 18.68 4.00
N VAL A 266 -13.25 17.65 3.47
CA VAL A 266 -11.81 17.61 3.22
C VAL A 266 -11.56 17.11 1.80
N GLU A 267 -10.63 17.75 1.08
CA GLU A 267 -10.27 17.29 -0.24
C GLU A 267 -9.41 16.01 -0.16
N PRO A 268 -9.55 15.05 -1.11
CA PRO A 268 -8.77 13.82 -1.13
C PRO A 268 -7.26 14.02 -0.95
N ARG A 269 -6.70 15.09 -1.54
CA ARG A 269 -5.27 15.41 -1.44
C ARG A 269 -4.82 15.65 0.00
N ASP A 270 -5.65 16.27 0.84
CA ASP A 270 -5.25 16.77 2.15
C ASP A 270 -5.04 15.62 3.14
N PHE A 271 -5.85 14.56 3.07
CA PHE A 271 -5.68 13.37 3.91
C PHE A 271 -4.80 12.28 3.28
N ILE A 272 -4.44 12.41 1.99
CA ILE A 272 -3.43 11.56 1.32
C ILE A 272 -2.02 12.06 1.58
N MET A 273 -1.82 13.37 1.75
CA MET A 273 -0.50 13.95 2.01
C MET A 273 0.26 13.29 3.18
N PRO A 274 -0.36 13.00 4.34
CA PRO A 274 0.32 12.27 5.42
C PRO A 274 0.82 10.88 5.00
N MET A 275 0.12 10.19 4.10
CA MET A 275 0.53 8.88 3.59
C MET A 275 1.78 8.99 2.70
N ILE A 276 1.85 10.02 1.87
CA ILE A 276 3.01 10.32 1.02
C ILE A 276 4.22 10.69 1.89
N GLU A 277 4.02 11.53 2.92
CA GLU A 277 5.07 11.88 3.87
C GLU A 277 5.64 10.65 4.60
N LEU A 278 4.79 9.69 4.98
CA LEU A 278 5.24 8.44 5.58
C LEU A 278 6.06 7.59 4.59
N ALA A 279 5.67 7.56 3.32
CA ALA A 279 6.39 6.87 2.26
C ALA A 279 7.76 7.51 1.95
N LEU A 280 7.87 8.84 2.02
CA LEU A 280 9.17 9.53 1.94
C LEU A 280 10.08 9.06 3.08
N LYS A 281 9.55 8.93 4.30
CA LYS A 281 10.34 8.63 5.51
C LYS A 281 10.73 7.16 5.65
N THR A 282 9.89 6.21 5.22
CA THR A 282 10.10 4.78 5.53
C THR A 282 9.77 3.84 4.36
N GLU A 283 10.60 2.80 4.21
CA GLU A 283 10.46 1.79 3.15
C GLU A 283 9.16 0.99 3.28
N PHE A 284 8.79 0.60 4.50
CA PHE A 284 7.60 -0.22 4.72
C PHE A 284 6.31 0.58 4.48
N ALA A 285 6.28 1.91 4.68
CA ALA A 285 5.13 2.70 4.27
C ALA A 285 4.90 2.62 2.75
N SER A 286 5.95 2.72 1.93
CA SER A 286 5.82 2.52 0.47
C SER A 286 5.32 1.12 0.09
N GLN A 287 5.75 0.09 0.81
CA GLN A 287 5.25 -1.27 0.61
C GLN A 287 3.77 -1.39 1.00
N PHE A 288 3.36 -0.79 2.11
CA PHE A 288 1.97 -0.71 2.52
C PHE A 288 1.12 0.01 1.45
N LEU A 289 1.58 1.14 0.91
CA LEU A 289 0.87 1.86 -0.13
C LEU A 289 0.71 1.06 -1.43
N THR A 290 1.68 0.22 -1.77
CA THR A 290 1.51 -0.75 -2.86
C THR A 290 0.35 -1.71 -2.56
N ARG A 291 0.27 -2.22 -1.33
CA ARG A 291 -0.83 -3.09 -0.90
C ARG A 291 -2.17 -2.36 -0.89
N PHE A 292 -2.21 -1.11 -0.44
CA PHE A 292 -3.38 -0.24 -0.52
C PHE A 292 -3.92 -0.12 -1.94
N VAL A 293 -3.05 0.14 -2.93
CA VAL A 293 -3.44 0.18 -4.35
C VAL A 293 -3.95 -1.19 -4.83
N SER A 294 -3.31 -2.29 -4.40
CA SER A 294 -3.74 -3.65 -4.76
C SER A 294 -5.12 -4.01 -4.20
N GLU A 295 -5.43 -3.64 -2.95
CA GLU A 295 -6.73 -3.89 -2.33
C GLU A 295 -7.81 -2.99 -2.94
N ALA A 296 -7.47 -1.77 -3.38
CA ALA A 296 -8.41 -0.87 -4.05
C ALA A 296 -8.88 -1.41 -5.41
N GLU A 297 -8.02 -2.14 -6.12
CA GLU A 297 -8.36 -2.82 -7.38
C GLU A 297 -9.06 -4.17 -7.18
N SER A 298 -9.19 -4.65 -5.94
CA SER A 298 -9.95 -5.87 -5.67
C SER A 298 -11.44 -5.66 -5.97
N GLY A 299 -12.06 -6.62 -6.67
CA GLY A 299 -13.42 -6.48 -7.19
C GLY A 299 -14.50 -6.22 -6.12
N ASP A 300 -14.25 -6.57 -4.85
CA ASP A 300 -15.19 -6.38 -3.75
C ASP A 300 -15.18 -4.94 -3.18
N ILE A 301 -14.14 -4.16 -3.48
CA ILE A 301 -13.91 -2.81 -2.92
C ILE A 301 -13.82 -1.75 -4.02
N SER A 302 -13.46 -2.15 -5.24
CA SER A 302 -13.32 -1.24 -6.38
C SER A 302 -14.62 -0.49 -6.69
N ASN A 303 -14.55 0.83 -6.60
CA ASN A 303 -15.62 1.76 -6.97
C ASN A 303 -15.00 3.09 -7.45
N ASP A 304 -15.84 4.06 -7.84
CA ASP A 304 -15.37 5.35 -8.35
C ASP A 304 -14.57 6.14 -7.28
N SER A 305 -15.00 6.07 -6.01
CA SER A 305 -14.30 6.70 -4.89
C SER A 305 -12.91 6.11 -4.67
N THR A 306 -12.77 4.78 -4.67
CA THR A 306 -11.49 4.11 -4.48
C THR A 306 -10.58 4.28 -5.70
N THR A 307 -11.15 4.39 -6.89
CA THR A 307 -10.38 4.76 -8.08
C THR A 307 -9.83 6.18 -7.94
N ASN A 308 -10.67 7.14 -7.52
CA ASN A 308 -10.25 8.52 -7.30
C ASN A 308 -9.13 8.63 -6.25
N ILE A 309 -9.25 7.90 -5.12
CA ILE A 309 -8.21 7.96 -4.08
C ILE A 309 -6.87 7.39 -4.54
N VAL A 310 -6.90 6.32 -5.35
CA VAL A 310 -5.69 5.77 -5.97
C VAL A 310 -5.08 6.75 -6.97
N THR A 311 -5.91 7.43 -7.78
CA THR A 311 -5.46 8.47 -8.70
C THR A 311 -4.73 9.58 -7.97
N VAL A 312 -5.35 10.17 -6.94
CA VAL A 312 -4.76 11.25 -6.13
C VAL A 312 -3.48 10.80 -5.42
N LEU A 313 -3.44 9.55 -4.94
CA LEU A 313 -2.23 8.97 -4.35
C LEU A 313 -1.09 8.88 -5.37
N VAL A 314 -1.34 8.30 -6.55
CA VAL A 314 -0.30 8.13 -7.58
C VAL A 314 0.20 9.49 -8.08
N GLU A 315 -0.69 10.46 -8.27
CA GLU A 315 -0.33 11.84 -8.62
C GLU A 315 0.55 12.49 -7.55
N GLY A 316 0.16 12.41 -6.28
CA GLY A 316 0.96 12.97 -5.18
C GLY A 316 2.32 12.28 -5.03
N MET A 317 2.39 10.96 -5.18
CA MET A 317 3.65 10.21 -5.19
C MET A 317 4.55 10.61 -6.36
N ALA A 318 3.97 10.93 -7.54
CA ALA A 318 4.71 11.38 -8.71
C ALA A 318 5.28 12.78 -8.52
N VAL A 319 4.51 13.70 -7.95
CA VAL A 319 4.99 15.04 -7.57
C VAL A 319 6.14 14.93 -6.57
N ALA A 320 5.99 14.12 -5.52
CA ALA A 320 7.03 13.91 -4.53
C ALA A 320 8.31 13.31 -5.14
N ALA A 321 8.19 12.37 -6.08
CA ALA A 321 9.32 11.77 -6.79
C ALA A 321 10.06 12.73 -7.73
N LEU A 322 9.41 13.80 -8.19
CA LEU A 322 10.02 14.85 -9.01
C LEU A 322 10.68 15.95 -8.17
N HIS A 323 10.09 16.30 -7.03
CA HIS A 323 10.46 17.53 -6.30
C HIS A 323 10.96 17.29 -4.87
N ASP A 324 10.39 16.33 -4.14
CA ASP A 324 10.61 16.20 -2.69
C ASP A 324 11.75 15.23 -2.34
N VAL A 325 12.19 14.41 -3.30
CA VAL A 325 13.30 13.45 -3.10
C VAL A 325 14.69 14.04 -3.34
N SER A 326 14.78 15.29 -3.79
CA SER A 326 16.06 15.92 -4.14
C SER A 326 16.98 16.01 -2.91
N GLY A 327 18.16 15.37 -3.01
CA GLY A 327 19.12 15.30 -1.91
C GLY A 327 18.85 14.21 -0.87
N ASP A 328 17.74 13.47 -0.97
CA ASP A 328 17.40 12.34 -0.09
C ASP A 328 17.33 11.03 -0.87
N ALA A 329 18.43 10.27 -0.86
CA ALA A 329 18.51 8.97 -1.50
C ALA A 329 17.59 7.91 -0.86
N GLY A 330 17.29 8.04 0.44
CA GLY A 330 16.38 7.16 1.15
C GLY A 330 14.95 7.34 0.68
N ALA A 331 14.48 8.60 0.66
CA ALA A 331 13.17 8.97 0.13
C ALA A 331 13.02 8.57 -1.35
N ALA A 332 14.04 8.84 -2.17
CA ALA A 332 14.02 8.40 -3.57
C ALA A 332 13.89 6.88 -3.73
N LYS A 333 14.61 6.10 -2.91
CA LYS A 333 14.53 4.64 -2.95
C LYS A 333 13.14 4.15 -2.52
N ASN A 334 12.55 4.76 -1.49
CA ASN A 334 11.21 4.40 -1.02
C ASN A 334 10.14 4.70 -2.08
N MET A 335 10.24 5.85 -2.76
CA MET A 335 9.35 6.20 -3.88
C MET A 335 9.54 5.27 -5.09
N ALA A 336 10.79 4.98 -5.45
CA ALA A 336 11.11 4.04 -6.52
C ALA A 336 10.57 2.62 -6.25
N LEU A 337 10.58 2.20 -4.98
CA LEU A 337 10.00 0.93 -4.55
C LEU A 337 8.49 0.89 -4.79
N PHE A 338 7.77 1.94 -4.41
CA PHE A 338 6.32 2.03 -4.66
C PHE A 338 5.99 1.89 -6.14
N PHE A 339 6.59 2.70 -7.01
CA PHE A 339 6.32 2.62 -8.45
C PHE A 339 6.65 1.25 -9.04
N SER A 340 7.81 0.69 -8.66
CA SER A 340 8.23 -0.62 -9.16
C SER A 340 7.30 -1.75 -8.72
N GLU A 341 6.79 -1.72 -7.49
CA GLU A 341 5.90 -2.77 -6.99
C GLU A 341 4.46 -2.60 -7.49
N VAL A 342 3.95 -1.37 -7.62
CA VAL A 342 2.65 -1.10 -8.26
C VAL A 342 2.66 -1.57 -9.72
N ALA A 343 3.75 -1.33 -10.46
CA ALA A 343 3.88 -1.83 -11.83
C ALA A 343 3.84 -3.36 -11.94
N LYS A 344 4.46 -4.07 -11.00
CA LYS A 344 4.50 -5.53 -11.02
C LYS A 344 3.17 -6.16 -10.62
N ARG A 345 2.46 -5.56 -9.65
CA ARG A 345 1.26 -6.17 -9.02
C ARG A 345 -0.06 -5.60 -9.53
N CYS A 346 -0.06 -4.34 -9.97
CA CYS A 346 -1.24 -3.54 -10.29
C CYS A 346 -1.04 -2.85 -11.65
N VAL A 347 -0.76 -3.63 -12.70
CA VAL A 347 -0.46 -3.07 -14.03
C VAL A 347 -1.63 -2.30 -14.63
N SER A 348 -2.88 -2.64 -14.29
CA SER A 348 -4.08 -1.87 -14.67
C SER A 348 -3.99 -0.41 -14.23
N VAL A 349 -3.66 -0.17 -12.96
CA VAL A 349 -3.44 1.17 -12.40
C VAL A 349 -2.28 1.86 -13.08
N THR A 350 -1.17 1.12 -13.29
CA THR A 350 0.03 1.67 -13.92
C THR A 350 -0.23 2.15 -15.34
N VAL A 351 -1.02 1.41 -16.12
CA VAL A 351 -1.42 1.78 -17.49
C VAL A 351 -2.38 2.98 -17.46
N ARG A 352 -3.37 2.98 -16.55
CA ARG A 352 -4.33 4.09 -16.41
C ARG A 352 -3.64 5.40 -16.00
N MET A 353 -2.59 5.32 -15.18
CA MET A 353 -1.81 6.46 -14.68
C MET A 353 -0.50 6.67 -15.45
N ALA A 354 -0.35 6.10 -16.65
CA ALA A 354 0.93 6.07 -17.34
C ALA A 354 1.47 7.47 -17.67
N ASP A 355 0.60 8.39 -18.10
CA ASP A 355 1.00 9.76 -18.42
C ASP A 355 1.61 10.49 -17.22
N VAL A 356 1.12 10.21 -16.01
CA VAL A 356 1.66 10.77 -14.77
C VAL A 356 2.96 10.07 -14.37
N ILE A 357 2.97 8.73 -14.37
CA ILE A 357 4.12 7.94 -13.93
C ILE A 357 5.33 8.14 -14.86
N VAL A 358 5.13 8.12 -16.18
CA VAL A 358 6.22 8.22 -17.16
C VAL A 358 6.90 9.58 -17.09
N GLN A 359 6.19 10.67 -16.79
CA GLN A 359 6.79 12.00 -16.63
C GLN A 359 7.83 12.05 -15.50
N THR A 360 7.72 11.18 -14.49
CA THR A 360 8.72 11.09 -13.41
C THR A 360 10.08 10.56 -13.87
N ILE A 361 10.20 10.07 -15.12
CA ILE A 361 11.49 9.68 -15.71
C ILE A 361 12.48 10.85 -15.84
N HIS A 362 11.99 12.09 -15.73
CA HIS A 362 12.80 13.30 -15.72
C HIS A 362 13.34 13.67 -14.34
N SER A 363 13.04 12.90 -13.29
CA SER A 363 13.60 13.08 -11.95
C SER A 363 15.12 13.08 -11.95
N GLU A 364 15.71 13.96 -11.15
CA GLU A 364 17.16 14.02 -10.92
C GLU A 364 17.68 12.72 -10.29
N SER A 365 16.83 12.06 -9.49
CA SER A 365 17.17 10.81 -8.83
C SER A 365 17.20 9.64 -9.81
N TYR A 366 18.36 9.01 -9.90
CA TYR A 366 18.54 7.84 -10.76
C TYR A 366 17.72 6.62 -10.29
N GLU A 367 17.34 6.54 -9.00
CA GLU A 367 16.47 5.47 -8.49
C GLU A 367 15.04 5.60 -9.03
N ILE A 368 14.51 6.83 -9.11
CA ILE A 368 13.21 7.11 -9.71
C ILE A 368 13.23 6.79 -11.21
N ARG A 369 14.26 7.24 -11.94
CA ARG A 369 14.38 6.91 -13.37
C ARG A 369 14.40 5.40 -13.61
N LYS A 370 15.11 4.64 -12.77
CA LYS A 370 15.10 3.16 -12.82
C LYS A 370 13.70 2.59 -12.57
N SER A 371 12.95 3.07 -11.58
CA SER A 371 11.61 2.56 -11.31
C SER A 371 10.64 2.84 -12.46
N VAL A 372 10.75 3.99 -13.13
CA VAL A 372 9.90 4.28 -14.30
C VAL A 372 10.22 3.35 -15.46
N ILE A 373 11.50 3.06 -15.72
CA ILE A 373 11.89 2.06 -16.74
C ILE A 373 11.30 0.69 -16.38
N THR A 374 11.28 0.30 -15.10
CA THR A 374 10.56 -0.89 -14.63
C THR A 374 9.06 -0.80 -14.94
N CYS A 375 8.41 0.32 -14.65
CA CYS A 375 6.99 0.53 -14.92
C CYS A 375 6.66 0.34 -16.40
N ILE A 376 7.40 1.00 -17.29
CA ILE A 376 7.23 0.89 -18.75
C ILE A 376 7.42 -0.58 -19.18
N THR A 377 8.43 -1.26 -18.64
CA THR A 377 8.70 -2.67 -18.95
C THR A 377 7.56 -3.59 -18.54
N GLU A 378 7.03 -3.44 -17.33
CA GLU A 378 5.89 -4.23 -16.85
C GLU A 378 4.63 -3.95 -17.68
N MET A 379 4.34 -2.69 -18.01
CA MET A 379 3.23 -2.34 -18.90
C MET A 379 3.36 -3.05 -20.24
N VAL A 380 4.54 -2.98 -20.88
CA VAL A 380 4.76 -3.64 -22.19
C VAL A 380 4.59 -5.17 -22.09
N ILE A 381 5.12 -5.80 -21.04
CA ILE A 381 5.06 -7.26 -20.87
C ILE A 381 3.63 -7.72 -20.54
N GLN A 382 2.94 -7.05 -19.63
CA GLN A 382 1.67 -7.56 -19.09
C GLN A 382 0.44 -7.05 -19.86
N ARG A 383 0.51 -5.86 -20.48
CA ARG A 383 -0.63 -5.24 -21.19
C ARG A 383 -0.52 -5.27 -22.72
N TYR A 384 0.69 -5.14 -23.26
CA TYR A 384 0.93 -5.00 -24.71
C TYR A 384 1.65 -6.20 -25.33
N THR A 385 1.69 -7.32 -24.63
CA THR A 385 2.26 -8.59 -25.13
C THR A 385 1.27 -9.72 -24.86
N GLY A 386 0.91 -10.47 -25.89
CA GLY A 386 -0.05 -11.55 -25.78
C GLY A 386 -0.46 -12.11 -27.14
N PRO A 387 -1.31 -13.17 -27.16
CA PRO A 387 -1.79 -13.79 -28.40
C PRO A 387 -2.89 -12.98 -29.08
N MET A 388 -3.53 -12.06 -28.35
CA MET A 388 -4.58 -11.20 -28.89
C MET A 388 -3.95 -10.12 -29.78
N ARG A 389 -4.61 -9.83 -30.91
CA ARG A 389 -4.15 -8.75 -31.79
C ARG A 389 -4.35 -7.41 -31.07
N SER A 390 -3.25 -6.70 -30.83
CA SER A 390 -3.25 -5.30 -30.42
C SER A 390 -3.98 -4.44 -31.47
N THR A 391 -4.63 -3.37 -31.05
CA THR A 391 -5.08 -2.33 -31.98
C THR A 391 -3.89 -1.51 -32.50
N ASP A 392 -4.08 -0.77 -33.61
CA ASP A 392 -3.01 0.08 -34.15
C ASP A 392 -2.58 1.16 -33.12
N ASP A 393 -3.54 1.73 -32.39
CA ASP A 393 -3.27 2.69 -31.31
C ASP A 393 -2.42 2.07 -30.17
N GLU A 394 -2.72 0.82 -29.78
CA GLU A 394 -1.95 0.11 -28.75
C GLU A 394 -0.52 -0.20 -29.19
N GLU A 395 -0.31 -0.52 -30.47
CA GLU A 395 1.04 -0.71 -31.04
C GLU A 395 1.83 0.60 -31.09
N GLU A 396 1.17 1.73 -31.38
CA GLU A 396 1.82 3.04 -31.35
C GLU A 396 2.23 3.42 -29.92
N ILE A 397 1.36 3.20 -28.93
CA ILE A 397 1.67 3.44 -27.52
C ILE A 397 2.84 2.55 -27.07
N LYS A 398 2.81 1.27 -27.42
CA LYS A 398 3.90 0.33 -27.16
C LYS A 398 5.23 0.80 -27.76
N ASP A 399 5.21 1.33 -28.97
CA ASP A 399 6.40 1.86 -29.64
C ASP A 399 6.98 3.08 -28.93
N LYS A 400 6.12 3.99 -28.45
CA LYS A 400 6.55 5.15 -27.66
C LYS A 400 7.27 4.70 -26.39
N TYR A 401 6.68 3.75 -25.66
CA TYR A 401 7.29 3.13 -24.48
C TYR A 401 8.64 2.47 -24.76
N LEU A 402 8.74 1.65 -25.80
CA LEU A 402 9.99 0.99 -26.17
C LEU A 402 11.05 1.99 -26.66
N SER A 403 10.65 3.06 -27.32
CA SER A 403 11.55 4.14 -27.75
C SER A 403 12.13 4.89 -26.55
N GLU A 404 11.30 5.17 -25.54
CA GLU A 404 11.75 5.79 -24.29
C GLU A 404 12.78 4.90 -23.57
N ILE A 405 12.50 3.59 -23.41
CA ILE A 405 13.47 2.66 -22.82
C ILE A 405 14.75 2.61 -23.67
N LEU A 406 14.66 2.62 -25.01
CA LEU A 406 15.82 2.59 -25.90
C LEU A 406 16.71 3.81 -25.69
N PHE A 407 16.11 5.00 -25.56
CA PHE A 407 16.81 6.25 -25.28
C PHE A 407 17.62 6.17 -23.97
N ARG A 408 17.07 5.53 -22.93
CA ARG A 408 17.71 5.39 -21.61
C ARG A 408 18.93 4.45 -21.58
N ILE A 409 19.22 3.71 -22.64
CA ILE A 409 20.52 2.98 -22.77
C ILE A 409 21.71 3.97 -22.73
N MET A 410 21.47 5.24 -23.06
CA MET A 410 22.45 6.32 -23.06
C MET A 410 22.34 7.25 -21.83
N ASP A 411 21.61 6.87 -20.77
CA ASP A 411 21.45 7.71 -19.57
C ASP A 411 22.82 8.12 -18.98
N CYS A 412 22.90 9.33 -18.42
CA CYS A 412 24.13 9.85 -17.83
C CYS A 412 24.62 8.98 -16.67
N ASN A 413 23.71 8.35 -15.92
CA ASN A 413 24.03 7.53 -14.78
C ASN A 413 24.24 6.04 -15.19
N PRO A 414 25.36 5.41 -14.82
CA PRO A 414 25.63 4.01 -15.16
C PRO A 414 24.64 3.01 -14.56
N PHE A 415 24.06 3.29 -13.38
CA PHE A 415 23.08 2.41 -12.76
C PHE A 415 21.75 2.40 -13.50
N VAL A 416 21.35 3.53 -14.10
CA VAL A 416 20.18 3.59 -14.99
C VAL A 416 20.45 2.77 -16.24
N ARG A 417 21.58 3.01 -16.93
CA ARG A 417 21.96 2.24 -18.13
C ARG A 417 22.00 0.74 -17.86
N ASN A 418 22.61 0.33 -16.75
CA ASN A 418 22.67 -1.06 -16.33
C ASN A 418 21.27 -1.66 -16.15
N HIS A 419 20.39 -0.93 -15.44
CA HIS A 419 19.01 -1.34 -15.21
C HIS A 419 18.20 -1.40 -16.51
N THR A 420 18.36 -0.42 -17.41
CA THR A 420 17.73 -0.41 -18.74
C THR A 420 18.10 -1.65 -19.54
N ILE A 421 19.37 -2.05 -19.52
CA ILE A 421 19.81 -3.27 -20.21
C ILE A 421 19.14 -4.51 -19.62
N HIS A 422 19.05 -4.64 -18.29
CA HIS A 422 18.31 -5.74 -17.67
C HIS A 422 16.81 -5.72 -17.99
N MET A 423 16.19 -4.55 -18.13
CA MET A 423 14.80 -4.47 -18.56
C MET A 423 14.61 -4.92 -20.01
N TRP A 424 15.57 -4.60 -20.90
CA TRP A 424 15.60 -5.20 -22.23
C TRP A 424 15.77 -6.72 -22.20
N GLU A 425 16.59 -7.27 -21.29
CA GLU A 425 16.68 -8.71 -21.08
C GLU A 425 15.31 -9.33 -20.78
N ARG A 426 14.56 -8.72 -19.86
CA ARG A 426 13.21 -9.18 -19.50
C ARG A 426 12.24 -9.11 -20.68
N LEU A 427 12.30 -8.05 -21.49
CA LEU A 427 11.51 -7.93 -22.72
C LEU A 427 11.87 -9.01 -23.75
N VAL A 428 13.15 -9.37 -23.87
CA VAL A 428 13.62 -10.48 -24.72
C VAL A 428 13.06 -11.81 -24.24
N GLU A 429 13.15 -12.07 -22.94
CA GLU A 429 12.66 -13.30 -22.33
C GLU A 429 11.15 -13.48 -22.48
N ALA A 430 10.40 -12.39 -22.30
CA ALA A 430 8.95 -12.33 -22.48
C ALA A 430 8.51 -12.34 -23.96
N ARG A 431 9.45 -12.28 -24.92
CA ARG A 431 9.16 -12.12 -26.37
C ARG A 431 8.30 -10.89 -26.68
N ALA A 432 8.48 -9.83 -25.91
CA ALA A 432 7.67 -8.62 -25.97
C ALA A 432 8.11 -7.63 -27.06
N ILE A 433 9.32 -7.80 -27.62
CA ILE A 433 9.95 -6.86 -28.55
C ILE A 433 9.41 -7.03 -29.99
N PRO A 434 8.76 -6.00 -30.58
CA PRO A 434 8.32 -6.03 -31.98
C PRO A 434 9.50 -6.09 -32.96
N LYS A 435 9.27 -6.65 -34.16
CA LYS A 435 10.30 -6.84 -35.19
C LYS A 435 11.09 -5.57 -35.52
N ARG A 436 10.42 -4.42 -35.57
CA ARG A 436 11.03 -3.12 -35.86
C ARG A 436 12.06 -2.67 -34.82
N PHE A 437 11.99 -3.19 -33.59
CA PHE A 437 12.97 -2.90 -32.53
C PHE A 437 14.13 -3.90 -32.46
N HIS A 438 14.06 -5.06 -33.13
CA HIS A 438 15.09 -6.11 -33.02
C HIS A 438 16.50 -5.62 -33.37
N LEU A 439 16.68 -4.91 -34.48
CA LEU A 439 17.98 -4.39 -34.87
C LEU A 439 18.39 -3.15 -34.05
N PRO A 440 17.54 -2.12 -33.86
CA PRO A 440 17.88 -0.97 -33.02
C PRO A 440 18.35 -1.35 -31.62
N VAL A 441 17.61 -2.24 -30.93
CA VAL A 441 17.97 -2.66 -29.57
C VAL A 441 19.28 -3.45 -29.55
N THR A 442 19.45 -4.38 -30.50
CA THR A 442 20.66 -5.20 -30.58
C THR A 442 21.90 -4.33 -30.80
N ASN A 443 21.81 -3.35 -31.71
CA ASN A 443 22.91 -2.42 -31.98
C ASN A 443 23.21 -1.52 -30.78
N ALA A 444 22.19 -1.01 -30.09
CA ALA A 444 22.38 -0.18 -28.92
C ALA A 444 23.07 -0.95 -27.78
N ILE A 445 22.66 -2.20 -27.52
CA ILE A 445 23.28 -3.06 -26.50
C ILE A 445 24.71 -3.45 -26.90
N LEU A 446 24.97 -3.77 -28.18
CA LEU A 446 26.33 -4.01 -28.67
C LEU A 446 27.25 -2.81 -28.42
N GLY A 447 26.74 -1.59 -28.66
CA GLY A 447 27.45 -0.35 -28.35
C GLY A 447 27.70 -0.10 -26.85
N ARG A 448 27.16 -0.93 -25.95
CA ARG A 448 27.45 -0.91 -24.50
C ARG A 448 28.54 -1.90 -24.09
N LEU A 449 29.05 -2.74 -25.00
CA LEU A 449 30.25 -3.54 -24.72
C LEU A 449 31.50 -2.70 -24.49
N GLU A 450 31.50 -1.46 -25.00
CA GLU A 450 32.59 -0.48 -24.82
C GLU A 450 32.27 0.55 -23.73
N ASP A 451 31.26 0.27 -22.90
CA ASP A 451 30.89 1.19 -21.83
C ASP A 451 32.03 1.41 -20.83
N ARG A 452 32.15 2.60 -20.26
CA ARG A 452 33.15 2.89 -19.21
C ARG A 452 32.92 2.05 -17.96
N ASN A 453 31.66 1.84 -17.58
CA ASN A 453 31.31 1.09 -16.38
C ASN A 453 31.27 -0.42 -16.69
N HIS A 454 32.00 -1.21 -15.89
CA HIS A 454 32.10 -2.66 -16.10
C HIS A 454 30.77 -3.41 -15.89
N LEU A 455 29.90 -2.94 -14.99
CA LEU A 455 28.58 -3.55 -14.77
C LEU A 455 27.75 -3.47 -16.04
N VAL A 456 27.75 -2.30 -16.69
CA VAL A 456 27.02 -2.07 -17.94
C VAL A 456 27.55 -2.99 -19.05
N ARG A 457 28.87 -3.19 -19.14
CA ARG A 457 29.48 -4.12 -20.11
C ARG A 457 29.07 -5.57 -19.85
N ASP A 458 29.06 -5.99 -18.58
CA ASP A 458 28.69 -7.34 -18.16
C ASP A 458 27.22 -7.64 -18.49
N SER A 459 26.32 -6.73 -18.09
CA SER A 459 24.90 -6.83 -18.45
C SER A 459 24.69 -6.81 -19.95
N ALA A 460 25.42 -5.98 -20.71
CA ALA A 460 25.32 -5.97 -22.17
C ALA A 460 25.68 -7.35 -22.78
N LEU A 461 26.77 -7.96 -22.31
CA LEU A 461 27.19 -9.29 -22.75
C LEU A 461 26.12 -10.35 -22.42
N GLN A 462 25.54 -10.28 -21.22
CA GLN A 462 24.46 -11.18 -20.79
C GLN A 462 23.24 -11.06 -21.70
N VAL A 463 22.80 -9.85 -22.02
CA VAL A 463 21.62 -9.64 -22.88
C VAL A 463 21.89 -10.02 -24.32
N ILE A 464 23.10 -9.80 -24.85
CA ILE A 464 23.49 -10.32 -26.17
C ILE A 464 23.38 -11.85 -26.20
N ALA A 465 23.89 -12.53 -25.16
CA ALA A 465 23.73 -13.97 -25.03
C ALA A 465 22.24 -14.37 -24.93
N CYS A 466 21.41 -13.58 -24.25
CA CYS A 466 19.96 -13.79 -24.17
C CYS A 466 19.30 -13.67 -25.55
N ILE A 467 19.61 -12.63 -26.31
CA ILE A 467 19.13 -12.42 -27.69
C ILE A 467 19.53 -13.58 -28.59
N LEU A 468 20.78 -14.05 -28.52
CA LEU A 468 21.25 -15.19 -29.31
C LEU A 468 20.52 -16.49 -28.93
N ARG A 469 20.28 -16.72 -27.63
CA ARG A 469 19.49 -17.87 -27.15
C ARG A 469 18.02 -17.79 -27.57
N LYS A 470 17.44 -16.59 -27.59
CA LYS A 470 16.07 -16.28 -28.00
C LYS A 470 16.02 -15.71 -29.42
N ASN A 471 16.86 -16.23 -30.31
CA ASN A 471 17.12 -15.65 -31.63
C ASN A 471 15.83 -15.23 -32.36
N TRP A 472 15.79 -13.94 -32.71
CA TRP A 472 14.71 -13.30 -33.46
C TRP A 472 14.39 -13.98 -34.78
N PHE A 473 15.42 -14.57 -35.41
CA PHE A 473 15.35 -15.10 -36.77
C PHE A 473 15.16 -16.63 -36.83
N GLY A 474 14.91 -17.28 -35.69
CA GLY A 474 14.59 -18.72 -35.60
C GLY A 474 15.67 -19.56 -34.90
N HIS A 475 15.57 -20.89 -35.00
CA HIS A 475 16.42 -21.80 -34.21
C HIS A 475 17.89 -21.88 -34.68
N VAL A 476 18.19 -21.47 -35.92
CA VAL A 476 19.53 -21.55 -36.49
C VAL A 476 19.92 -20.19 -37.06
N LEU A 477 20.96 -19.58 -36.50
CA LEU A 477 21.55 -18.34 -37.00
C LEU A 477 22.86 -18.66 -37.74
N ASN A 478 22.75 -19.07 -39.00
CA ASN A 478 23.89 -19.36 -39.87
C ASN A 478 23.95 -18.32 -40.99
N SER A 479 25.08 -17.61 -41.11
CA SER A 479 25.24 -16.50 -42.05
C SER A 479 25.17 -16.93 -43.53
N CYS A 480 25.68 -18.12 -43.86
CA CYS A 480 25.58 -18.69 -45.21
C CYS A 480 24.11 -19.01 -45.53
N LEU A 481 23.42 -19.73 -44.64
CA LEU A 481 22.01 -20.07 -44.84
C LEU A 481 21.11 -18.84 -44.97
N VAL A 482 21.34 -17.80 -44.16
CA VAL A 482 20.58 -16.54 -44.25
C VAL A 482 20.86 -15.83 -45.58
N ARG A 483 22.11 -15.84 -46.05
CA ARG A 483 22.50 -15.25 -47.34
C ARG A 483 21.86 -16.00 -48.52
N ASP A 484 21.89 -17.32 -48.49
CA ASP A 484 21.30 -18.17 -49.53
C ASP A 484 19.79 -17.96 -49.62
N LYS A 485 19.09 -17.97 -48.48
CA LYS A 485 17.65 -17.68 -48.41
C LYS A 485 17.31 -16.26 -48.86
N LEU A 486 18.15 -15.27 -48.52
CA LEU A 486 17.96 -13.90 -48.96
C LEU A 486 18.07 -13.79 -50.48
N GLU A 487 19.06 -14.44 -51.09
CA GLU A 487 19.25 -14.44 -52.54
C GLU A 487 18.11 -15.16 -53.27
N GLU A 488 17.71 -16.34 -52.78
CA GLU A 488 16.55 -17.08 -53.30
C GLU A 488 15.26 -16.23 -53.25
N SER A 489 15.01 -15.58 -52.10
CA SER A 489 13.86 -14.70 -51.91
C SER A 489 13.93 -13.48 -52.83
N ARG A 490 15.13 -12.92 -53.04
CA ARG A 490 15.35 -11.76 -53.92
C ARG A 490 15.09 -12.13 -55.39
N ILE A 491 15.60 -13.26 -55.87
CA ILE A 491 15.35 -13.75 -57.24
C ILE A 491 13.86 -13.99 -57.45
N THR A 492 13.21 -14.62 -56.47
CA THR A 492 11.77 -14.90 -56.53
C THR A 492 10.97 -13.60 -56.57
N ALA A 493 11.26 -12.67 -55.67
CA ALA A 493 10.58 -11.38 -55.61
C ALA A 493 10.79 -10.57 -56.90
N ALA A 494 12.00 -10.53 -57.45
CA ALA A 494 12.29 -9.79 -58.69
C ALA A 494 11.42 -10.25 -59.89
N ARG A 495 11.01 -11.52 -59.93
CA ARG A 495 10.10 -12.05 -60.96
C ARG A 495 8.64 -11.63 -60.76
N MET A 496 8.28 -11.12 -59.59
CA MET A 496 6.91 -10.71 -59.24
C MET A 496 6.66 -9.21 -59.49
N PHE A 497 7.67 -8.42 -59.83
CA PHE A 497 7.55 -6.99 -60.13
C PHE A 497 7.86 -6.72 -61.61
N ASP A 498 7.13 -5.78 -62.21
CA ASP A 498 7.28 -5.43 -63.63
C ASP A 498 8.62 -4.74 -63.95
N SER A 499 9.33 -4.20 -62.93
CA SER A 499 10.66 -3.61 -63.07
C SER A 499 11.47 -3.65 -61.78
N ASP A 500 12.81 -3.63 -61.91
CA ASP A 500 13.73 -3.57 -60.76
C ASP A 500 13.58 -2.26 -59.96
N ASP A 501 13.17 -1.17 -60.62
CA ASP A 501 12.89 0.11 -59.95
C ASP A 501 11.66 0.00 -59.02
N MET A 502 10.58 -0.64 -59.47
CA MET A 502 9.39 -0.89 -58.64
C MET A 502 9.72 -1.81 -57.46
N PHE A 503 10.52 -2.84 -57.67
CA PHE A 503 10.99 -3.72 -56.60
C PHE A 503 11.79 -2.96 -55.54
N ARG A 504 12.75 -2.13 -55.96
CA ARG A 504 13.57 -1.30 -55.04
C ARG A 504 12.71 -0.31 -54.25
N LYS A 505 11.80 0.41 -54.92
CA LYS A 505 10.86 1.32 -54.26
C LYS A 505 9.97 0.61 -53.25
N GLY A 506 9.48 -0.59 -53.58
CA GLY A 506 8.69 -1.43 -52.68
C GLY A 506 9.49 -1.87 -51.45
N LEU A 507 10.74 -2.29 -51.66
CA LEU A 507 11.65 -2.66 -50.56
C LEU A 507 11.99 -1.48 -49.65
N ASP A 508 12.24 -0.29 -50.20
CA ASP A 508 12.54 0.90 -49.41
C ASP A 508 11.31 1.34 -48.59
N LYS A 509 10.11 1.27 -49.18
CA LYS A 509 8.84 1.48 -48.47
C LYS A 509 8.63 0.46 -47.34
N LEU A 510 8.98 -0.81 -47.55
CA LEU A 510 8.90 -1.82 -46.49
C LEU A 510 9.96 -1.57 -45.41
N ARG A 511 11.17 -1.19 -45.81
CA ARG A 511 12.27 -0.87 -44.89
C ARG A 511 11.92 0.29 -43.96
N SER A 512 11.21 1.32 -44.45
CA SER A 512 10.74 2.41 -43.59
C SER A 512 9.71 1.95 -42.55
N THR A 513 8.89 0.93 -42.85
CA THR A 513 7.95 0.34 -41.87
C THR A 513 8.60 -0.60 -40.84
N CYS A 514 9.84 -1.02 -41.09
CA CYS A 514 10.60 -1.92 -40.21
C CYS A 514 11.59 -1.19 -39.29
N ARG A 515 11.51 0.14 -39.22
CA ARG A 515 12.21 0.95 -38.23
C ARG A 515 11.20 1.47 -37.20
N PRO A 516 11.61 1.70 -35.95
CA PRO A 516 10.81 2.49 -35.03
C PRO A 516 10.50 3.83 -35.70
N VAL A 517 9.27 4.33 -35.55
CA VAL A 517 8.94 5.69 -35.97
C VAL A 517 9.90 6.62 -35.21
N GLU A 518 10.64 7.47 -35.92
CA GLU A 518 11.43 8.51 -35.27
C GLU A 518 10.42 9.40 -34.53
N VAL A 519 10.37 9.28 -33.21
CA VAL A 519 9.54 10.15 -32.39
C VAL A 519 10.08 11.54 -32.60
N GLU A 520 9.34 12.38 -33.33
CA GLU A 520 9.58 13.82 -33.35
C GLU A 520 9.58 14.26 -31.89
N THR A 521 10.75 14.68 -31.41
CA THR A 521 11.04 15.02 -30.02
C THR A 521 10.24 16.23 -29.53
N ASN A 522 9.24 16.71 -30.28
CA ASN A 522 8.51 17.94 -30.04
C ASN A 522 7.11 17.76 -29.43
N VAL A 523 6.60 16.54 -29.24
CA VAL A 523 5.21 16.33 -28.78
C VAL A 523 5.10 16.13 -27.25
N PHE A 524 6.21 15.98 -26.54
CA PHE A 524 6.23 15.88 -25.06
C PHE A 524 6.77 17.13 -24.36
N PHE A 525 7.09 18.20 -25.10
CA PHE A 525 7.43 19.50 -24.54
C PHE A 525 6.21 20.42 -24.55
N LEU A 526 5.25 20.16 -23.66
CA LEU A 526 4.31 21.16 -23.15
C LEU A 526 3.86 20.79 -21.74
#